data_AF-A0A2M6X348-F1
#
_entry.id   AF-A0A2M6X348-F1
#
_cell.length_a   1.000
_cell.length_b   1.000
_cell.length_c   1.000
_cell.angle_alpha   90.00
_cell.angle_beta   90.00
_cell.angle_gamma   90.00
#
_symmetry.space_group_name_H-M   'P 1'
#
loop_
_entity.id
_entity.type
_entity.pdbx_description
1 polymer ?
#
loop_
_entity_poly.entity_id
_entity_poly.type
_entity_poly.pdbx_seq_one_letter_code
_entity_poly.pdbx_strand_id
1 'polypeptide(L)'
;MLQSVSALRKSSLVGSIIGFLTFGCASGPVTTQIDKSKNLVVTEPTQFQNPNLAIDRLISFNTGSSKDSHIQQIKKTMIKTLLNHKTAVAHELKETGKLLLKSGISYSFNLEAFCVHAGEERPLKGDGLFLGKIQGAAKSWLPVILRDYKKKGISQEDAQILIWSLLSEVRFDQLNSRNQNHLLKLFPDAPVRFGLSVVEDHARNFLLSQLPIELLSAKEQLDKYRGILQDTRSKFSEIEKLLSPVPLRSSPLEVGWLKHEDGYFINLQADGYQSVNVKIYAPEGLKPGTYFEPTEHVALPGEGQRLALSASVIDGYKDHFSQYIKTTIGISTKEALFILKHPLDAVKIYQAAQRALQATWNTFSISFEDNEADAFRHFVWSGIIALEIGAAKAKEFLDAHEDFPENKSDSKNMDLFNNRLGIEYAGKYHGKNFEQDLKKAGLDKIRSGELKWIERKQIN
;
A
#
# COMPACT_ATOMS: atom_id res chain seq x y z
N MET A 1 13.72 -33.77 -35.92
CA MET A 1 12.51 -32.98 -35.60
C MET A 1 11.70 -33.75 -34.57
N LEU A 2 11.14 -33.05 -33.59
CA LEU A 2 10.35 -33.50 -32.43
C LEU A 2 11.16 -33.91 -31.19
N GLN A 3 11.34 -32.94 -30.30
CA GLN A 3 11.57 -33.11 -28.86
C GLN A 3 10.50 -32.33 -28.09
N SER A 4 10.35 -32.70 -26.82
CA SER A 4 9.62 -32.04 -25.71
C SER A 4 8.18 -32.48 -25.43
N VAL A 5 8.03 -33.54 -24.62
CA VAL A 5 7.07 -33.60 -23.49
C VAL A 5 7.57 -34.66 -22.48
N SER A 6 8.14 -34.28 -21.34
CA SER A 6 7.98 -34.98 -20.05
C SER A 6 8.81 -34.35 -18.93
N ALA A 7 8.21 -33.44 -18.14
CA ALA A 7 8.77 -33.03 -16.85
C ALA A 7 7.68 -32.40 -15.96
N LEU A 8 6.55 -33.08 -15.76
CA LEU A 8 5.46 -32.59 -14.89
C LEU A 8 4.66 -33.78 -14.36
N ARG A 9 5.25 -34.63 -13.50
CA ARG A 9 4.47 -35.59 -12.67
C ARG A 9 5.22 -36.33 -11.55
N LYS A 10 6.38 -35.85 -11.07
CA LYS A 10 7.13 -36.55 -10.00
C LYS A 10 7.21 -35.82 -8.64
N SER A 11 6.67 -34.60 -8.50
CA SER A 11 6.77 -33.84 -7.23
C SER A 11 5.67 -34.12 -6.20
N SER A 12 4.57 -34.82 -6.55
CA SER A 12 3.46 -35.03 -5.62
C SER A 12 3.61 -36.26 -4.71
N LEU A 13 4.47 -37.23 -5.07
CA LEU A 13 4.63 -38.47 -4.28
C LEU A 13 5.62 -38.33 -3.12
N VAL A 14 6.59 -37.41 -3.21
CA VAL A 14 7.67 -37.25 -2.22
C VAL A 14 7.17 -36.56 -0.93
N GLY A 15 6.14 -35.71 -1.03
CA GLY A 15 5.55 -35.03 0.13
C GLY A 15 4.74 -35.93 1.06
N SER A 16 4.25 -37.08 0.59
CA SER A 16 3.38 -37.96 1.40
C SER A 16 4.13 -38.93 2.31
N ILE A 17 5.40 -39.25 2.04
CA ILE A 17 6.17 -40.19 2.88
C ILE A 17 6.81 -39.47 4.07
N ILE A 18 7.16 -38.19 3.94
CA ILE A 18 7.74 -37.38 5.02
C ILE A 18 6.69 -36.98 6.08
N GLY A 19 5.42 -36.91 5.70
CA GLY A 19 4.34 -36.47 6.58
C GLY A 19 3.88 -37.47 7.65
N PHE A 20 4.31 -38.73 7.62
CA PHE A 20 3.68 -39.78 8.43
C PHE A 20 4.35 -40.10 9.77
N LEU A 21 5.51 -39.54 10.09
CA LEU A 21 6.27 -39.95 11.29
C LEU A 21 6.97 -38.78 12.02
N THR A 22 6.26 -37.69 12.31
CA THR A 22 6.74 -36.66 13.24
C THR A 22 5.76 -36.46 14.40
N PHE A 23 6.12 -36.98 15.58
CA PHE A 23 5.57 -36.46 16.83
C PHE A 23 6.15 -35.05 17.03
N GLY A 24 5.47 -34.04 16.46
CA GLY A 24 5.85 -32.61 16.51
C GLY A 24 5.78 -31.90 15.15
N CYS A 25 4.60 -31.86 14.49
CA CYS A 25 4.41 -31.31 13.15
C CYS A 25 4.35 -29.76 13.08
N ALA A 26 5.39 -29.04 13.50
CA ALA A 26 5.45 -27.58 13.33
C ALA A 26 6.42 -27.11 12.24
N SER A 27 7.35 -27.94 11.79
CA SER A 27 8.40 -27.54 10.83
C SER A 27 8.19 -28.15 9.44
N GLY A 28 8.47 -27.38 8.39
CA GLY A 28 8.35 -27.80 7.00
C GLY A 28 8.34 -26.62 6.02
N PRO A 29 8.66 -26.83 4.73
CA PRO A 29 8.78 -25.74 3.76
C PRO A 29 7.45 -25.04 3.49
N VAL A 30 7.51 -23.76 3.13
CA VAL A 30 6.35 -23.04 2.60
C VAL A 30 6.15 -23.50 1.15
N THR A 31 5.17 -24.38 0.90
CA THR A 31 4.99 -25.07 -0.41
C THR A 31 4.15 -24.31 -1.43
N THR A 32 4.04 -22.98 -1.30
CA THR A 32 3.17 -22.15 -2.12
C THR A 32 3.54 -22.17 -3.60
N GLN A 33 2.57 -22.49 -4.45
CA GLN A 33 2.66 -22.39 -5.91
C GLN A 33 1.80 -21.23 -6.42
N ILE A 34 2.19 -20.64 -7.55
CA ILE A 34 1.40 -19.59 -8.20
C ILE A 34 0.13 -20.21 -8.78
N ASP A 35 -1.01 -19.87 -8.18
CA ASP A 35 -2.32 -20.20 -8.73
C ASP A 35 -2.79 -19.06 -9.65
N LYS A 36 -2.58 -19.23 -10.96
CA LYS A 36 -2.98 -18.25 -11.98
C LYS A 36 -4.49 -18.05 -12.07
N SER A 37 -5.30 -19.04 -11.64
CA SER A 37 -6.76 -18.88 -11.62
C SER A 37 -7.22 -17.90 -10.54
N LYS A 38 -6.44 -17.79 -9.45
CA LYS A 38 -6.68 -16.85 -8.34
C LYS A 38 -5.88 -15.55 -8.44
N ASN A 39 -4.93 -15.50 -9.37
CA ASN A 39 -4.07 -14.36 -9.64
C ASN A 39 -4.18 -13.97 -11.11
N LEU A 40 -5.38 -13.59 -11.54
CA LEU A 40 -5.57 -13.16 -12.93
C LEU A 40 -4.80 -11.85 -13.14
N VAL A 41 -3.78 -11.91 -14.00
CA VAL A 41 -2.99 -10.74 -14.37
C VAL A 41 -3.82 -9.84 -15.29
N VAL A 42 -3.90 -8.57 -14.93
CA VAL A 42 -4.63 -7.52 -15.62
C VAL A 42 -3.76 -6.27 -15.75
N THR A 43 -4.18 -5.36 -16.62
CA THR A 43 -3.62 -4.01 -16.67
C THR A 43 -3.97 -3.23 -15.40
N GLU A 44 -3.22 -2.16 -15.13
CA GLU A 44 -3.56 -1.23 -14.06
C GLU A 44 -5.01 -0.74 -14.20
N PRO A 45 -5.83 -0.83 -13.12
CA PRO A 45 -7.17 -0.27 -13.14
C PRO A 45 -7.10 1.23 -13.47
N THR A 46 -7.82 1.68 -14.49
CA THR A 46 -7.81 3.09 -14.93
C THR A 46 -8.28 4.07 -13.85
N GLN A 47 -9.01 3.56 -12.85
CA GLN A 47 -9.52 4.30 -11.70
C GLN A 47 -8.51 4.40 -10.56
N PHE A 48 -7.46 3.57 -10.53
CA PHE A 48 -6.46 3.63 -9.48
C PHE A 48 -5.75 4.98 -9.51
N GLN A 49 -5.68 5.65 -8.37
CA GLN A 49 -4.90 6.86 -8.19
C GLN A 49 -3.94 6.66 -7.02
N ASN A 50 -2.63 6.80 -7.25
CA ASN A 50 -1.63 6.52 -6.22
C ASN A 50 -1.62 7.63 -5.14
N PRO A 51 -2.00 7.34 -3.88
CA PRO A 51 -2.05 8.35 -2.82
C PRO A 51 -0.67 8.88 -2.41
N ASN A 52 0.39 8.07 -2.51
CA ASN A 52 1.75 8.52 -2.20
C ASN A 52 2.22 9.57 -3.21
N LEU A 53 1.98 9.30 -4.50
CA LEU A 53 2.29 10.25 -5.55
C LEU A 53 1.52 11.57 -5.39
N ALA A 54 0.27 11.51 -4.93
CA ALA A 54 -0.51 12.70 -4.63
C ALA A 54 0.08 13.51 -3.46
N ILE A 55 0.46 12.84 -2.37
CA ILE A 55 1.12 13.47 -1.22
C ILE A 55 2.43 14.14 -1.67
N ASP A 56 3.28 13.40 -2.40
CA ASP A 56 4.58 13.88 -2.86
C ASP A 56 4.40 15.13 -3.74
N ARG A 57 3.46 15.10 -4.70
CA ARG A 57 3.15 16.24 -5.56
C ARG A 57 2.61 17.43 -4.79
N LEU A 58 1.73 17.22 -3.81
CA LEU A 58 1.20 18.30 -2.98
C LEU A 58 2.33 18.94 -2.16
N ILE A 59 3.17 18.13 -1.50
CA ILE A 59 4.30 18.62 -0.70
C ILE A 59 5.30 19.36 -1.58
N SER A 60 5.75 18.74 -2.68
CA SER A 60 6.78 19.25 -3.57
C SER A 60 6.34 20.48 -4.36
N PHE A 61 5.04 20.77 -4.42
CA PHE A 61 4.53 21.97 -5.06
C PHE A 61 5.02 23.20 -4.28
N ASN A 62 6.18 23.71 -4.71
CA ASN A 62 6.81 24.89 -4.15
C ASN A 62 6.13 26.10 -4.80
N THR A 63 5.20 26.69 -4.06
CA THR A 63 4.54 27.91 -4.49
C THR A 63 5.58 29.02 -4.51
N GLY A 64 5.83 29.61 -5.67
CA GLY A 64 6.17 31.03 -5.68
C GLY A 64 5.04 31.78 -4.96
N SER A 65 5.23 32.04 -3.66
CA SER A 65 4.60 33.11 -2.90
C SER A 65 3.08 33.31 -2.92
N SER A 66 2.22 32.28 -2.97
CA SER A 66 0.82 32.52 -2.57
C SER A 66 0.71 32.52 -1.05
N LYS A 67 0.75 33.73 -0.45
CA LYS A 67 0.45 33.97 0.98
C LYS A 67 -1.06 33.82 1.28
N ASP A 68 -1.86 33.51 0.28
CA ASP A 68 -3.32 33.38 0.41
C ASP A 68 -3.69 32.24 1.38
N SER A 69 -4.40 32.60 2.45
CA SER A 69 -4.73 31.68 3.53
C SER A 69 -5.66 30.56 3.07
N HIS A 70 -6.62 30.85 2.19
CA HIS A 70 -7.61 29.90 1.70
C HIS A 70 -6.94 28.82 0.84
N ILE A 71 -6.07 29.22 -0.07
CA ILE A 71 -5.30 28.29 -0.90
C ILE A 71 -4.35 27.42 -0.08
N GLN A 72 -3.70 27.98 0.95
CA GLN A 72 -2.88 27.20 1.87
C GLN A 72 -3.72 26.22 2.69
N GLN A 73 -4.96 26.58 3.03
CA GLN A 73 -5.90 25.69 3.70
C GLN A 73 -6.29 24.51 2.82
N ILE A 74 -6.64 24.72 1.55
CA ILE A 74 -6.95 23.63 0.59
C ILE A 74 -5.79 22.63 0.53
N LYS A 75 -4.55 23.11 0.33
CA LYS A 75 -3.35 22.25 0.29
C LYS A 75 -3.21 21.43 1.57
N LYS A 76 -3.30 22.09 2.73
CA LYS A 76 -3.16 21.43 4.03
C LYS A 76 -4.27 20.42 4.28
N THR A 77 -5.52 20.71 3.91
CA THR A 77 -6.66 19.79 3.97
C THR A 77 -6.40 18.50 3.20
N MET A 78 -5.95 18.62 1.95
CA MET A 78 -5.66 17.48 1.10
C MET A 78 -4.52 16.62 1.65
N ILE A 79 -3.40 17.24 2.01
CA ILE A 79 -2.25 16.55 2.60
C ILE A 79 -2.65 15.86 3.91
N LYS A 80 -3.35 16.58 4.81
CA LYS A 80 -3.81 16.05 6.10
C LYS A 80 -4.72 14.84 5.91
N THR A 81 -5.66 14.91 4.98
CA THR A 81 -6.59 13.80 4.69
C THR A 81 -5.84 12.55 4.24
N LEU A 82 -4.92 12.68 3.29
CA LEU A 82 -4.14 11.55 2.77
C LEU A 82 -3.19 10.97 3.82
N LEU A 83 -2.51 11.82 4.59
CA LEU A 83 -1.63 11.38 5.68
C LEU A 83 -2.40 10.67 6.80
N ASN A 84 -3.55 11.21 7.22
CA ASN A 84 -4.41 10.57 8.22
C ASN A 84 -4.86 9.18 7.75
N HIS A 85 -5.23 9.04 6.48
CA HIS A 85 -5.60 7.74 5.94
C HIS A 85 -4.43 6.75 5.96
N LYS A 86 -3.23 7.16 5.59
CA LYS A 86 -2.04 6.30 5.67
C LYS A 86 -1.73 5.86 7.10
N THR A 87 -1.82 6.77 8.06
CA THR A 87 -1.65 6.44 9.49
C THR A 87 -2.72 5.48 9.97
N ALA A 88 -3.98 5.67 9.55
CA ALA A 88 -5.07 4.76 9.86
C ALA A 88 -4.82 3.35 9.28
N VAL A 89 -4.35 3.23 8.03
CA VAL A 89 -3.97 1.96 7.41
C VAL A 89 -2.85 1.26 8.20
N ALA A 90 -1.78 1.99 8.52
CA ALA A 90 -0.66 1.46 9.30
C ALA A 90 -1.08 1.01 10.70
N HIS A 91 -1.93 1.79 11.36
CA HIS A 91 -2.48 1.46 12.67
C HIS A 91 -3.38 0.22 12.61
N GLU A 92 -4.31 0.15 11.64
CA GLU A 92 -5.24 -0.97 11.50
C GLU A 92 -4.52 -2.29 11.23
N LEU A 93 -3.55 -2.29 10.31
CA LEU A 93 -2.71 -3.46 10.04
C LEU A 93 -1.91 -3.86 11.27
N LYS A 94 -1.26 -2.90 11.94
CA LYS A 94 -0.50 -3.19 13.15
C LYS A 94 -1.37 -3.81 14.24
N GLU A 95 -2.57 -3.27 14.49
CA GLU A 95 -3.41 -3.74 15.58
C GLU A 95 -4.10 -5.07 15.26
N THR A 96 -4.62 -5.23 14.04
CA THR A 96 -5.52 -6.35 13.69
C THR A 96 -4.89 -7.42 12.80
N GLY A 97 -3.77 -7.12 12.13
CA GLY A 97 -3.17 -7.97 11.09
C GLY A 97 -3.87 -7.93 9.74
N LYS A 98 -4.97 -7.17 9.61
CA LYS A 98 -5.77 -7.05 8.39
C LYS A 98 -6.16 -5.61 8.11
N LEU A 99 -6.55 -5.33 6.87
CA LEU A 99 -6.98 -4.01 6.41
C LEU A 99 -8.36 -4.11 5.76
N LEU A 100 -9.35 -3.40 6.31
CA LEU A 100 -10.67 -3.27 5.69
C LEU A 100 -10.58 -2.39 4.43
N LEU A 101 -10.88 -2.99 3.28
CA LEU A 101 -10.90 -2.29 2.00
C LEU A 101 -12.24 -1.58 1.82
N LYS A 102 -12.17 -0.25 1.62
CA LYS A 102 -13.34 0.61 1.41
C LYS A 102 -13.57 0.81 -0.08
N SER A 103 -14.83 0.68 -0.51
CA SER A 103 -15.26 0.88 -1.90
C SER A 103 -14.76 2.21 -2.48
N GLY A 104 -14.18 2.16 -3.67
CA GLY A 104 -13.68 3.30 -4.42
C GLY A 104 -12.33 3.86 -3.96
N ILE A 105 -11.65 3.25 -2.98
CA ILE A 105 -10.39 3.78 -2.42
C ILE A 105 -9.15 3.07 -2.98
N SER A 106 -8.11 3.87 -3.25
CA SER A 106 -6.76 3.41 -3.57
C SER A 106 -5.85 3.43 -2.35
N TYR A 107 -5.05 2.37 -2.20
CA TYR A 107 -4.07 2.21 -1.12
C TYR A 107 -2.67 2.06 -1.72
N SER A 108 -1.66 2.61 -1.04
CA SER A 108 -0.24 2.44 -1.39
C SER A 108 0.62 2.53 -0.14
N PHE A 109 1.34 1.47 0.18
CA PHE A 109 2.20 1.38 1.36
C PHE A 109 3.28 0.31 1.18
N ASN A 110 4.32 0.35 2.03
CA ASN A 110 5.38 -0.65 2.04
C ASN A 110 5.19 -1.53 3.27
N LEU A 111 5.24 -2.85 3.10
CA LEU A 111 5.24 -3.81 4.20
C LEU A 111 6.65 -4.34 4.41
N GLU A 112 7.05 -4.53 5.67
CA GLU A 112 8.20 -5.39 5.97
C GLU A 112 7.89 -6.82 5.48
N ALA A 113 8.88 -7.44 4.84
CA ALA A 113 8.77 -8.75 4.23
C ALA A 113 9.91 -9.67 4.69
N PHE A 114 9.70 -10.99 4.50
CA PHE A 114 10.59 -12.02 4.99
C PHE A 114 10.81 -13.13 3.97
N CYS A 115 12.06 -13.51 3.75
CA CYS A 115 12.44 -14.65 2.94
C CYS A 115 11.90 -15.96 3.54
N VAL A 116 11.18 -16.75 2.75
CA VAL A 116 10.63 -18.06 3.17
C VAL A 116 11.07 -19.22 2.28
N HIS A 117 12.04 -19.00 1.40
CA HIS A 117 12.69 -20.03 0.59
C HIS A 117 14.21 -19.94 0.77
N ALA A 118 14.72 -20.58 1.83
CA ALA A 118 16.13 -20.51 2.19
C ALA A 118 17.03 -21.03 1.05
N GLY A 119 18.07 -20.25 0.72
CA GLY A 119 19.04 -20.57 -0.33
C GLY A 119 18.72 -20.00 -1.71
N GLU A 120 17.52 -19.44 -1.90
CA GLU A 120 17.12 -18.82 -3.17
C GLU A 120 17.56 -17.37 -3.31
N GLU A 121 17.83 -16.96 -4.55
CA GLU A 121 18.24 -15.61 -4.88
C GLU A 121 17.22 -14.56 -4.44
N ARG A 122 17.70 -13.52 -3.74
CA ARG A 122 16.87 -12.39 -3.30
C ARG A 122 16.25 -11.66 -4.50
N PRO A 123 15.07 -11.05 -4.35
CA PRO A 123 14.48 -10.21 -5.38
C PRO A 123 15.32 -8.95 -5.63
N LEU A 124 15.28 -8.46 -6.87
CA LEU A 124 15.71 -7.12 -7.23
C LEU A 124 14.60 -6.12 -6.90
N LYS A 125 15.01 -4.87 -6.68
CA LYS A 125 14.07 -3.76 -6.60
C LYS A 125 13.26 -3.67 -7.90
N GLY A 126 11.94 -3.63 -7.77
CA GLY A 126 11.00 -3.54 -8.87
C GLY A 126 10.42 -4.87 -9.35
N ASP A 127 10.89 -6.01 -8.82
CA ASP A 127 10.29 -7.31 -9.18
C ASP A 127 8.81 -7.34 -8.84
N GLY A 128 7.99 -7.63 -9.83
CA GLY A 128 6.59 -7.93 -9.64
C GLY A 128 6.40 -9.30 -8.98
N LEU A 129 5.38 -9.39 -8.13
CA LEU A 129 5.09 -10.58 -7.33
C LEU A 129 3.62 -10.98 -7.47
N PHE A 130 3.36 -12.28 -7.54
CA PHE A 130 2.04 -12.89 -7.39
C PHE A 130 1.65 -12.99 -5.91
N LEU A 131 0.39 -13.24 -5.60
CA LEU A 131 -0.09 -13.43 -4.22
C LEU A 131 -0.52 -14.89 -4.00
N GLY A 132 0.10 -15.58 -3.05
CA GLY A 132 -0.26 -16.94 -2.66
C GLY A 132 -0.65 -17.03 -1.18
N LYS A 133 -1.54 -17.96 -0.82
CA LYS A 133 -1.86 -18.23 0.60
C LYS A 133 -0.79 -19.12 1.23
N ILE A 134 -0.44 -18.91 2.50
CA ILE A 134 0.48 -19.79 3.23
C ILE A 134 -0.09 -21.22 3.28
N GLN A 135 0.78 -22.21 3.04
CA GLN A 135 0.45 -23.63 3.02
C GLN A 135 1.42 -24.45 3.89
N GLY A 136 1.04 -25.69 4.20
CA GLY A 136 1.86 -26.63 4.96
C GLY A 136 1.95 -26.28 6.46
N ALA A 137 2.98 -26.83 7.12
CA ALA A 137 3.20 -26.68 8.56
C ALA A 137 3.41 -25.20 8.97
N ALA A 138 3.93 -24.37 8.06
CA ALA A 138 4.12 -22.94 8.30
C ALA A 138 2.82 -22.19 8.65
N LYS A 139 1.65 -22.68 8.20
CA LYS A 139 0.37 -22.02 8.43
C LYS A 139 0.05 -21.82 9.92
N SER A 140 0.52 -22.70 10.81
CA SER A 140 0.20 -22.62 12.24
C SER A 140 1.07 -21.64 13.03
N TRP A 141 2.18 -21.14 12.46
CA TRP A 141 3.13 -20.32 13.20
C TRP A 141 3.61 -19.08 12.44
N LEU A 142 3.77 -19.14 11.12
CA LEU A 142 4.32 -18.04 10.33
C LEU A 142 3.44 -16.77 10.44
N PRO A 143 2.10 -16.82 10.32
CA PRO A 143 1.26 -15.64 10.52
C PRO A 143 1.43 -14.99 11.90
N VAL A 144 1.68 -15.79 12.95
CA VAL A 144 1.91 -15.27 14.31
C VAL A 144 3.22 -14.48 14.37
N ILE A 145 4.30 -15.01 13.80
CA ILE A 145 5.59 -14.30 13.74
C ILE A 145 5.41 -12.98 12.96
N LEU A 146 4.85 -13.05 11.75
CA LEU A 146 4.65 -11.92 10.84
C LEU A 146 3.80 -10.78 11.45
N ARG A 147 2.85 -11.13 12.31
CA ARG A 147 1.99 -10.17 13.01
C ARG A 147 2.64 -9.58 14.25
N ASP A 148 3.32 -10.41 15.06
CA ASP A 148 3.62 -10.05 16.45
C ASP A 148 5.10 -9.74 16.74
N TYR A 149 6.06 -10.08 15.86
CA TYR A 149 7.50 -9.92 16.14
C TYR A 149 7.86 -8.52 16.65
N LYS A 150 7.39 -7.46 15.97
CA LYS A 150 7.67 -6.07 16.34
C LYS A 150 7.02 -5.67 17.66
N LYS A 151 5.80 -6.15 17.94
CA LYS A 151 5.11 -5.94 19.23
C LYS A 151 5.86 -6.61 20.39
N LYS A 152 6.57 -7.70 20.11
CA LYS A 152 7.41 -8.42 21.08
C LYS A 152 8.84 -7.87 21.20
N GLY A 153 9.13 -6.74 20.54
CA GLY A 153 10.45 -6.12 20.55
C GLY A 153 11.52 -6.95 19.84
N ILE A 154 11.12 -7.75 18.85
CA ILE A 154 12.02 -8.55 18.01
C ILE A 154 12.30 -7.73 16.74
N SER A 155 13.57 -7.62 16.35
CA SER A 155 13.96 -6.94 15.12
C SER A 155 13.54 -7.75 13.87
N GLN A 156 13.48 -7.10 12.71
CA GLN A 156 13.20 -7.82 11.46
C GLN A 156 14.27 -8.88 11.17
N GLU A 157 15.54 -8.58 11.43
CA GLU A 157 16.66 -9.51 11.24
C GLU A 157 16.52 -10.74 12.14
N ASP A 158 16.22 -10.54 13.42
CA ASP A 158 16.01 -11.65 14.36
C ASP A 158 14.80 -12.50 13.97
N ALA A 159 13.70 -11.86 13.54
CA ALA A 159 12.52 -12.57 13.06
C ALA A 159 12.80 -13.35 11.77
N GLN A 160 13.62 -12.82 10.85
CA GLN A 160 14.08 -13.51 9.65
C GLN A 160 14.88 -14.76 10.00
N ILE A 161 15.78 -14.69 11.00
CA ILE A 161 16.51 -15.85 11.51
C ILE A 161 15.55 -16.89 12.07
N LEU A 162 14.58 -16.51 12.90
CA LEU A 162 13.59 -17.45 13.45
C LEU A 162 12.81 -18.17 12.34
N ILE A 163 12.36 -17.43 11.31
CA ILE A 163 11.64 -18.01 10.18
C ILE A 163 12.52 -19.03 9.45
N TRP A 164 13.77 -18.69 9.14
CA TRP A 164 14.69 -19.65 8.50
C TRP A 164 15.01 -20.85 9.39
N SER A 165 15.17 -20.67 10.69
CA SER A 165 15.38 -21.77 11.64
C SER A 165 14.21 -22.75 11.66
N LEU A 166 12.97 -22.24 11.72
CA LEU A 166 11.78 -23.10 11.75
C LEU A 166 11.52 -23.80 10.42
N LEU A 167 11.77 -23.12 9.29
CA LEU A 167 11.69 -23.73 7.95
C LEU A 167 12.80 -24.77 7.71
N SER A 168 13.97 -24.57 8.32
CA SER A 168 15.09 -25.50 8.29
C SER A 168 15.00 -26.56 9.40
N GLU A 169 13.84 -26.68 10.05
CA GLU A 169 13.56 -27.68 11.08
C GLU A 169 14.61 -27.70 12.21
N VAL A 170 15.11 -26.54 12.62
CA VAL A 170 15.93 -26.39 13.83
C VAL A 170 15.01 -26.51 15.04
N ARG A 171 15.38 -27.37 16.00
CA ARG A 171 14.59 -27.59 17.22
C ARG A 171 14.77 -26.45 18.22
N PHE A 172 13.83 -26.34 19.16
CA PHE A 172 13.83 -25.24 20.12
C PHE A 172 15.12 -25.19 20.95
N ASP A 173 15.57 -26.35 21.45
CA ASP A 173 16.78 -26.49 22.26
C ASP A 173 18.09 -26.30 21.47
N GLN A 174 18.03 -26.38 20.14
CA GLN A 174 19.18 -26.13 19.25
C GLN A 174 19.34 -24.65 18.90
N LEU A 175 18.32 -23.82 19.10
CA LEU A 175 18.43 -22.38 18.93
C LEU A 175 19.37 -21.79 19.99
N ASN A 176 20.12 -20.76 19.64
CA ASN A 176 20.86 -19.99 20.65
C ASN A 176 19.92 -19.32 21.67
N SER A 177 20.43 -18.98 22.85
CA SER A 177 19.62 -18.44 23.94
C SER A 177 18.86 -17.16 23.58
N ARG A 178 19.40 -16.30 22.70
CA ARG A 178 18.69 -15.10 22.21
C ARG A 178 17.45 -15.49 21.40
N ASN A 179 17.60 -16.41 20.46
CA ASN A 179 16.53 -16.87 19.59
C ASN A 179 15.50 -17.73 20.33
N GLN A 180 15.93 -18.54 21.32
CA GLN A 180 15.00 -19.21 22.25
C GLN A 180 14.12 -18.21 22.98
N ASN A 181 14.73 -17.16 23.55
CA ASN A 181 13.99 -16.10 24.24
C ASN A 181 13.03 -15.35 23.30
N HIS A 182 13.45 -15.05 22.07
CA HIS A 182 12.57 -14.45 21.07
C HIS A 182 11.39 -15.37 20.73
N LEU A 183 11.65 -16.66 20.53
CA LEU A 183 10.61 -17.63 20.19
C LEU A 183 9.63 -17.83 21.36
N LEU A 184 10.11 -17.84 22.60
CA LEU A 184 9.25 -17.87 23.81
C LEU A 184 8.36 -16.64 23.96
N LYS A 185 8.81 -15.45 23.53
CA LYS A 185 7.97 -14.24 23.53
C LYS A 185 6.78 -14.35 22.56
N LEU A 186 6.95 -15.12 21.47
CA LEU A 186 5.94 -15.34 20.43
C LEU A 186 5.07 -16.56 20.75
N PHE A 187 5.68 -17.63 21.25
CA PHE A 187 5.06 -18.90 21.57
C PHE A 187 5.54 -19.36 22.95
N PRO A 188 4.78 -19.09 24.03
CA PRO A 188 5.14 -19.57 25.36
C PRO A 188 5.28 -21.10 25.44
N ASP A 189 4.61 -21.82 24.54
CA ASP A 189 4.69 -23.28 24.37
C ASP A 189 5.80 -23.73 23.39
N ALA A 190 6.73 -22.85 23.00
CA ALA A 190 7.78 -23.13 22.01
C ALA A 190 8.56 -24.45 22.21
N PRO A 191 8.96 -24.85 23.44
CA PRO A 191 9.69 -26.12 23.65
C PRO A 191 8.90 -27.35 23.21
N VAL A 192 7.58 -27.33 23.42
CA VAL A 192 6.68 -28.43 23.03
C VAL A 192 6.31 -28.31 21.56
N ARG A 193 6.01 -27.09 21.10
CA ARG A 193 5.55 -26.80 19.73
C ARG A 193 6.61 -27.12 18.67
N PHE A 194 7.85 -26.70 18.90
CA PHE A 194 8.94 -26.83 17.93
C PHE A 194 9.90 -27.98 18.25
N GLY A 195 9.61 -28.70 19.35
CA GLY A 195 10.29 -29.92 19.75
C GLY A 195 11.66 -29.69 20.40
N LEU A 196 12.13 -30.75 21.05
CA LEU A 196 13.48 -30.87 21.62
C LEU A 196 14.26 -31.93 20.82
N SER A 197 15.52 -31.67 20.52
CA SER A 197 16.39 -32.54 19.73
C SER A 197 16.50 -33.96 20.28
N VAL A 198 16.48 -34.11 21.61
CA VAL A 198 16.53 -35.41 22.31
C VAL A 198 15.41 -36.36 21.87
N VAL A 199 14.21 -35.84 21.56
CA VAL A 199 13.07 -36.66 21.11
C VAL A 199 13.27 -37.15 19.68
N GLU A 200 13.91 -36.32 18.85
CA GLU A 200 14.15 -36.63 17.44
C GLU A 200 15.32 -37.62 17.24
N ASP A 201 16.38 -37.49 18.04
CA ASP A 201 17.56 -38.36 17.94
C ASP A 201 17.22 -39.84 18.20
N HIS A 202 16.25 -40.10 19.08
CA HIS A 202 15.73 -41.45 19.32
C HIS A 202 14.97 -42.02 18.11
N ALA A 203 14.29 -41.19 17.33
CA ALA A 203 13.56 -41.60 16.12
C ALA A 203 14.48 -41.72 14.88
N ARG A 204 15.48 -40.83 14.76
CA ARG A 204 16.41 -40.79 13.62
C ARG A 204 17.32 -42.01 13.53
N ASN A 205 17.81 -42.51 14.67
CA ASN A 205 18.68 -43.69 14.71
C ASN A 205 18.01 -44.97 14.14
N PHE A 206 16.67 -45.00 14.09
CA PHE A 206 15.90 -46.12 13.54
C PHE A 206 15.64 -46.02 12.02
N LEU A 207 15.56 -44.80 11.46
CA LEU A 207 15.04 -44.54 10.10
C LEU A 207 16.12 -44.31 9.04
N LEU A 208 17.33 -43.88 9.42
CA LEU A 208 18.37 -43.48 8.47
C LEU A 208 18.95 -44.63 7.63
N SER A 209 18.66 -45.89 7.98
CA SER A 209 19.09 -47.07 7.22
C SER A 209 18.27 -47.34 5.95
N GLN A 210 17.20 -46.59 5.69
CA GLN A 210 16.24 -46.87 4.62
C GLN A 210 16.03 -45.74 3.58
N LEU A 211 16.85 -44.68 3.61
CA LEU A 211 16.66 -43.52 2.74
C LEU A 211 17.31 -43.67 1.35
N PRO A 212 16.59 -43.34 0.25
CA PRO A 212 17.16 -43.22 -1.10
C PRO A 212 18.25 -42.16 -1.23
N ILE A 213 19.18 -42.35 -2.18
CA ILE A 213 20.38 -41.52 -2.40
C ILE A 213 20.00 -40.08 -2.81
N GLU A 214 18.90 -39.89 -3.56
CA GLU A 214 18.43 -38.57 -3.99
C GLU A 214 17.94 -37.68 -2.83
N LEU A 215 17.59 -38.28 -1.68
CA LEU A 215 17.22 -37.54 -0.46
C LEU A 215 18.44 -37.11 0.37
N LEU A 216 19.64 -37.63 0.07
CA LEU A 216 20.86 -37.30 0.81
C LEU A 216 21.35 -35.87 0.51
N SER A 217 21.31 -35.43 -0.76
CA SER A 217 21.77 -34.08 -1.13
C SER A 217 20.88 -32.97 -0.55
N ALA A 218 19.55 -33.16 -0.58
CA ALA A 218 18.61 -32.26 0.08
C ALA A 218 18.82 -32.22 1.59
N LYS A 219 19.16 -33.36 2.20
CA LYS A 219 19.48 -33.46 3.62
C LYS A 219 20.80 -32.74 3.97
N GLU A 220 21.87 -32.93 3.19
CA GLU A 220 23.16 -32.26 3.40
C GLU A 220 23.01 -30.74 3.35
N GLN A 221 22.22 -30.23 2.41
CA GLN A 221 21.93 -28.80 2.30
C GLN A 221 21.14 -28.29 3.52
N LEU A 222 20.14 -29.06 3.98
CA LEU A 222 19.38 -28.74 5.19
C LEU A 222 20.27 -28.73 6.45
N ASP A 223 21.14 -29.72 6.61
CA ASP A 223 22.06 -29.83 7.74
C ASP A 223 23.10 -28.69 7.73
N LYS A 224 23.55 -28.25 6.55
CA LYS A 224 24.37 -27.03 6.39
C LYS A 224 23.63 -25.79 6.89
N TYR A 225 22.35 -25.60 6.53
CA TYR A 225 21.55 -24.47 6.99
C TYR A 225 21.31 -24.51 8.50
N ARG A 226 21.04 -25.70 9.05
CA ARG A 226 20.93 -25.88 10.50
C ARG A 226 22.21 -25.45 11.22
N GLY A 227 23.37 -25.91 10.75
CA GLY A 227 24.66 -25.62 11.37
C GLY A 227 24.94 -24.12 11.50
N ILE A 228 24.72 -23.34 10.43
CA ILE A 228 24.97 -21.89 10.47
C ILE A 228 23.95 -21.13 11.30
N LEU A 229 22.67 -21.57 11.33
CA LEU A 229 21.61 -20.94 12.12
C LEU A 229 21.76 -21.18 13.63
N GLN A 230 22.52 -22.21 14.01
CA GLN A 230 22.85 -22.54 15.40
C GLN A 230 24.13 -21.83 15.87
N ASP A 231 25.00 -21.40 14.96
CA ASP A 231 26.27 -20.75 15.30
C ASP A 231 26.05 -19.38 15.94
N THR A 232 26.43 -19.25 17.21
CA THR A 232 26.31 -18.01 17.98
C THR A 232 27.27 -16.90 17.52
N ARG A 233 28.28 -17.23 16.71
CA ARG A 233 29.28 -16.27 16.21
C ARG A 233 28.93 -15.67 14.85
N SER A 234 28.09 -16.35 14.08
CA SER A 234 27.71 -15.93 12.74
C SER A 234 26.93 -14.62 12.78
N LYS A 235 27.34 -13.64 11.97
CA LYS A 235 26.61 -12.37 11.86
C LYS A 235 25.41 -12.52 10.92
N PHE A 236 24.39 -11.68 11.10
CA PHE A 236 23.21 -11.67 10.22
C PHE A 236 23.61 -11.57 8.74
N SER A 237 24.53 -10.68 8.39
CA SER A 237 24.98 -10.48 7.00
C SER A 237 25.69 -11.69 6.38
N GLU A 238 26.30 -12.56 7.20
CA GLU A 238 26.93 -13.81 6.74
C GLU A 238 25.87 -14.87 6.46
N ILE A 239 24.89 -15.00 7.36
CA ILE A 239 23.72 -15.87 7.20
C ILE A 239 22.91 -15.44 5.97
N GLU A 240 22.67 -14.14 5.83
CA GLU A 240 21.89 -13.54 4.74
C GLU A 240 22.50 -13.81 3.36
N LYS A 241 23.83 -13.72 3.23
CA LYS A 241 24.52 -14.03 1.97
C LYS A 241 24.32 -15.48 1.53
N LEU A 242 24.20 -16.41 2.47
CA LEU A 242 23.99 -17.82 2.19
C LEU A 242 22.52 -18.16 1.94
N LEU A 243 21.60 -17.64 2.76
CA LEU A 243 20.19 -18.02 2.73
C LEU A 243 19.33 -17.14 1.82
N SER A 244 19.88 -16.02 1.35
CA SER A 244 19.26 -15.13 0.38
C SER A 244 20.32 -14.53 -0.55
N PRO A 245 21.03 -15.34 -1.37
CA PRO A 245 22.11 -14.87 -2.23
C PRO A 245 21.69 -13.74 -3.19
N VAL A 246 22.66 -12.95 -3.65
CA VAL A 246 22.42 -11.87 -4.62
C VAL A 246 22.13 -12.49 -6.00
N PRO A 247 21.10 -12.04 -6.72
CA PRO A 247 20.80 -12.59 -8.03
C PRO A 247 21.85 -12.22 -9.08
N LEU A 248 22.05 -13.10 -10.06
CA LEU A 248 22.93 -12.81 -11.21
C LEU A 248 22.31 -11.85 -12.22
N ARG A 249 20.97 -11.79 -12.28
CA ARG A 249 20.27 -10.89 -13.21
C ARG A 249 20.40 -9.43 -12.79
N SER A 250 20.28 -8.54 -13.76
CA SER A 250 20.34 -7.08 -13.56
C SER A 250 19.02 -6.35 -13.77
N SER A 251 17.99 -7.01 -14.33
CA SER A 251 16.68 -6.43 -14.61
C SER A 251 15.57 -7.08 -13.78
N PRO A 252 14.57 -6.29 -13.31
CA PRO A 252 13.43 -6.81 -12.56
C PRO A 252 12.54 -7.70 -13.43
N LEU A 253 11.90 -8.69 -12.81
CA LEU A 253 10.85 -9.48 -13.43
C LEU A 253 9.52 -8.73 -13.33
N GLU A 254 8.76 -8.62 -14.42
CA GLU A 254 7.50 -7.90 -14.40
C GLU A 254 6.32 -8.82 -14.08
N VAL A 255 5.51 -8.39 -13.12
CA VAL A 255 4.16 -8.92 -12.88
C VAL A 255 3.22 -7.72 -12.83
N GLY A 256 2.16 -7.79 -13.62
CA GLY A 256 1.15 -6.73 -13.71
C GLY A 256 0.30 -6.61 -12.45
N TRP A 257 -0.88 -6.01 -12.61
CA TRP A 257 -1.88 -5.99 -11.55
C TRP A 257 -2.57 -7.35 -11.47
N LEU A 258 -3.00 -7.74 -10.28
CA LEU A 258 -3.70 -8.99 -10.03
C LEU A 258 -5.14 -8.67 -9.63
N LYS A 259 -6.11 -9.35 -10.23
CA LYS A 259 -7.49 -9.32 -9.75
C LYS A 259 -7.68 -10.43 -8.71
N HIS A 260 -7.94 -10.04 -7.46
CA HIS A 260 -8.18 -10.96 -6.36
C HIS A 260 -9.58 -11.58 -6.42
N GLU A 261 -9.75 -12.77 -5.83
CA GLU A 261 -11.04 -13.49 -5.80
C GLU A 261 -12.16 -12.69 -5.10
N ASP A 262 -11.79 -11.86 -4.13
CA ASP A 262 -12.72 -10.96 -3.41
C ASP A 262 -13.05 -9.66 -4.17
N GLY A 263 -12.54 -9.48 -5.39
CA GLY A 263 -12.94 -8.42 -6.31
C GLY A 263 -12.10 -7.14 -6.28
N TYR A 264 -11.12 -7.01 -5.37
CA TYR A 264 -10.14 -5.92 -5.40
C TYR A 264 -8.97 -6.23 -6.35
N PHE A 265 -8.21 -5.20 -6.69
CA PHE A 265 -7.00 -5.32 -7.52
C PHE A 265 -5.77 -5.02 -6.68
N ILE A 266 -4.69 -5.77 -6.88
CA ILE A 266 -3.45 -5.62 -6.13
C ILE A 266 -2.23 -5.70 -7.03
N ASN A 267 -1.24 -4.86 -6.79
CA ASN A 267 0.09 -4.95 -7.37
C ASN A 267 1.12 -4.99 -6.25
N LEU A 268 2.07 -5.91 -6.38
CA LEU A 268 3.12 -6.18 -5.40
C LEU A 268 4.46 -6.04 -6.09
N GLN A 269 5.34 -5.19 -5.55
CA GLN A 269 6.68 -5.01 -6.07
C GLN A 269 7.71 -5.13 -4.96
N ALA A 270 8.73 -5.96 -5.14
CA ALA A 270 9.82 -6.05 -4.17
C ALA A 270 10.65 -4.76 -4.14
N ASP A 271 11.06 -4.32 -2.95
CA ASP A 271 12.11 -3.32 -2.76
C ASP A 271 13.25 -3.98 -1.98
N GLY A 272 13.90 -4.94 -2.64
CA GLY A 272 14.71 -5.96 -1.97
C GLY A 272 13.84 -6.98 -1.23
N TYR A 273 14.46 -7.84 -0.42
CA TYR A 273 13.74 -8.93 0.25
C TYR A 273 13.03 -8.49 1.54
N GLN A 274 13.48 -7.39 2.16
CA GLN A 274 12.96 -6.90 3.43
C GLN A 274 11.71 -6.04 3.28
N SER A 275 11.34 -5.67 2.06
CA SER A 275 10.26 -4.71 1.81
C SER A 275 9.51 -5.07 0.53
N VAL A 276 8.18 -5.01 0.60
CA VAL A 276 7.30 -5.13 -0.57
C VAL A 276 6.41 -3.89 -0.63
N ASN A 277 6.46 -3.19 -1.76
CA ASN A 277 5.51 -2.15 -2.10
C ASN A 277 4.17 -2.79 -2.50
N VAL A 278 3.12 -2.41 -1.79
CA VAL A 278 1.75 -2.89 -1.98
C VAL A 278 0.90 -1.74 -2.49
N LYS A 279 0.29 -1.92 -3.66
CA LYS A 279 -0.75 -1.04 -4.20
C LYS A 279 -2.05 -1.83 -4.30
N ILE A 280 -3.14 -1.27 -3.79
CA ILE A 280 -4.46 -1.90 -3.87
C ILE A 280 -5.45 -0.89 -4.44
N TYR A 281 -6.31 -1.33 -5.35
CA TYR A 281 -7.50 -0.61 -5.75
C TYR A 281 -8.74 -1.40 -5.34
N ALA A 282 -9.56 -0.81 -4.47
CA ALA A 282 -10.87 -1.33 -4.11
C ALA A 282 -11.92 -0.67 -5.02
N PRO A 283 -12.47 -1.38 -6.03
CA PRO A 283 -13.39 -0.78 -6.98
C PRO A 283 -14.69 -0.33 -6.31
N GLU A 284 -15.44 0.54 -7.01
CA GLU A 284 -16.79 0.89 -6.59
C GLU A 284 -17.69 -0.35 -6.56
N GLY A 285 -18.52 -0.45 -5.52
CA GLY A 285 -19.38 -1.61 -5.29
C GLY A 285 -18.64 -2.83 -4.74
N LEU A 286 -17.38 -2.69 -4.28
CA LEU A 286 -16.68 -3.77 -3.58
C LEU A 286 -17.52 -4.25 -2.38
N LYS A 287 -17.60 -5.57 -2.22
CA LYS A 287 -18.40 -6.19 -1.15
C LYS A 287 -17.99 -5.65 0.22
N PRO A 288 -18.93 -5.17 1.05
CA PRO A 288 -18.63 -4.75 2.42
C PRO A 288 -17.98 -5.87 3.23
N GLY A 289 -17.02 -5.52 4.08
CA GLY A 289 -16.27 -6.50 4.88
C GLY A 289 -15.21 -7.27 4.10
N THR A 290 -14.76 -6.76 2.95
CA THR A 290 -13.60 -7.31 2.24
C THR A 290 -12.31 -6.85 2.91
N TYR A 291 -11.43 -7.80 3.24
CA TYR A 291 -10.15 -7.53 3.92
C TYR A 291 -8.96 -7.90 3.06
N PHE A 292 -7.88 -7.13 3.22
CA PHE A 292 -6.54 -7.56 2.84
C PHE A 292 -5.79 -8.04 4.09
N GLU A 293 -5.35 -9.30 4.09
CA GLU A 293 -4.71 -9.96 5.24
C GLU A 293 -3.27 -10.39 4.88
N PRO A 294 -2.27 -9.49 4.95
CA PRO A 294 -0.93 -9.81 4.45
C PRO A 294 -0.28 -11.00 5.15
N THR A 295 -0.53 -11.21 6.45
CA THR A 295 0.12 -12.27 7.23
C THR A 295 -0.34 -13.68 6.87
N GLU A 296 -1.43 -13.82 6.11
CA GLU A 296 -1.91 -15.09 5.56
C GLU A 296 -1.33 -15.41 4.18
N HIS A 297 -0.53 -14.49 3.63
CA HIS A 297 -0.04 -14.56 2.27
C HIS A 297 1.48 -14.56 2.15
N VAL A 298 1.93 -15.07 1.01
CA VAL A 298 3.30 -15.07 0.53
C VAL A 298 3.27 -14.43 -0.85
N ALA A 299 4.07 -13.40 -1.04
CA ALA A 299 4.34 -12.83 -2.34
C ALA A 299 5.31 -13.75 -3.10
N LEU A 300 4.88 -14.23 -4.26
CA LEU A 300 5.55 -15.27 -5.03
C LEU A 300 6.18 -14.65 -6.28
N PRO A 301 7.51 -14.75 -6.46
CA PRO A 301 8.11 -14.35 -7.71
C PRO A 301 7.83 -15.40 -8.79
N GLY A 302 8.02 -15.03 -10.06
CA GLY A 302 8.09 -16.03 -11.13
C GLY A 302 9.24 -17.01 -10.91
N GLU A 303 10.38 -16.52 -10.42
CA GLU A 303 11.60 -17.28 -10.09
C GLU A 303 12.30 -16.66 -8.86
N GLY A 304 12.92 -17.51 -8.02
CA GLY A 304 13.73 -17.08 -6.86
C GLY A 304 12.97 -16.98 -5.53
N GLN A 305 13.41 -16.05 -4.68
CA GLN A 305 13.02 -15.96 -3.27
C GLN A 305 11.55 -15.58 -3.05
N ARG A 306 10.86 -16.36 -2.22
CA ARG A 306 9.47 -16.10 -1.80
C ARG A 306 9.46 -15.18 -0.59
N LEU A 307 8.53 -14.23 -0.57
CA LEU A 307 8.46 -13.21 0.48
C LEU A 307 7.16 -13.31 1.26
N ALA A 308 7.22 -13.71 2.53
CA ALA A 308 6.07 -13.59 3.42
C ALA A 308 5.86 -12.12 3.82
N LEU A 309 4.61 -11.68 3.88
CA LEU A 309 4.25 -10.28 4.13
C LEU A 309 3.86 -10.08 5.59
N SER A 310 4.46 -9.09 6.25
CA SER A 310 4.11 -8.75 7.62
C SER A 310 2.91 -7.82 7.73
N ALA A 311 2.43 -7.61 8.96
CA ALA A 311 1.49 -6.54 9.27
C ALA A 311 2.18 -5.18 9.57
N SER A 312 3.51 -5.12 9.51
CA SER A 312 4.30 -3.92 9.82
C SER A 312 4.45 -3.05 8.57
N VAL A 313 3.78 -1.90 8.59
CA VAL A 313 3.95 -0.87 7.55
C VAL A 313 5.23 -0.07 7.81
N ILE A 314 6.07 0.07 6.77
CA ILE A 314 7.24 0.96 6.78
C ILE A 314 6.74 2.39 6.56
N ASP A 315 6.90 3.23 7.58
CA ASP A 315 6.41 4.60 7.56
C ASP A 315 7.40 5.54 6.84
N GLY A 316 7.14 5.79 5.56
CA GLY A 316 7.91 6.74 4.75
C GLY A 316 7.54 8.22 4.96
N TYR A 317 6.51 8.54 5.76
CA TYR A 317 6.01 9.93 5.92
C TYR A 317 6.06 10.43 7.36
N LYS A 318 6.73 9.70 8.25
CA LYS A 318 6.84 10.00 9.69
C LYS A 318 7.25 11.46 9.96
N ASP A 319 8.18 11.99 9.18
CA ASP A 319 8.71 13.34 9.36
C ASP A 319 7.72 14.43 8.92
N HIS A 320 6.85 14.16 7.95
CA HIS A 320 5.81 15.08 7.49
C HIS A 320 4.60 15.11 8.44
N PHE A 321 4.39 14.04 9.22
CA PHE A 321 3.24 13.90 10.12
C PHE A 321 3.13 15.05 11.13
N SER A 322 4.24 15.42 11.76
CA SER A 322 4.28 16.46 12.80
C SER A 322 3.94 17.86 12.28
N GLN A 323 4.17 18.11 10.99
CA GLN A 323 3.98 19.42 10.35
C GLN A 323 2.52 19.66 9.95
N TYR A 324 1.84 18.66 9.40
CA TYR A 324 0.50 18.84 8.79
C TYR A 324 -0.65 18.41 9.70
N ILE A 325 -0.47 17.40 10.55
CA ILE A 325 -1.57 16.82 11.34
C ILE A 325 -1.98 17.70 12.53
N LYS A 326 -1.08 18.54 13.06
CA LYS A 326 -1.37 19.47 14.17
C LYS A 326 -2.32 20.62 13.81
N THR A 327 -2.70 20.76 12.55
CA THR A 327 -3.54 21.87 12.08
C THR A 327 -5.02 21.63 12.38
N THR A 328 -5.70 22.57 13.03
CA THR A 328 -7.15 22.53 13.28
C THR A 328 -7.88 23.06 12.05
N ILE A 329 -7.94 22.25 10.99
CA ILE A 329 -8.66 22.59 9.77
C ILE A 329 -10.00 21.85 9.77
N GLY A 330 -11.09 22.59 9.57
CA GLY A 330 -12.41 22.02 9.27
C GLY A 330 -12.39 21.42 7.86
N ILE A 331 -12.65 20.11 7.78
CA ILE A 331 -12.73 19.37 6.51
C ILE A 331 -14.09 18.69 6.54
N SER A 332 -14.92 18.90 5.52
CA SER A 332 -16.21 18.21 5.46
C SER A 332 -15.97 16.70 5.25
N THR A 333 -16.83 15.86 5.80
CA THR A 333 -16.69 14.39 5.61
C THR A 333 -16.76 14.01 4.13
N LYS A 334 -17.53 14.78 3.33
CA LYS A 334 -17.66 14.59 1.88
C LYS A 334 -16.38 14.98 1.14
N GLU A 335 -15.76 16.10 1.51
CA GLU A 335 -14.49 16.55 0.91
C GLU A 335 -13.38 15.53 1.21
N ALA A 336 -13.29 15.08 2.47
CA ALA A 336 -12.34 14.04 2.86
C ALA A 336 -12.56 12.75 2.06
N LEU A 337 -13.82 12.30 1.90
CA LEU A 337 -14.14 11.10 1.12
C LEU A 337 -13.74 11.25 -0.35
N PHE A 338 -14.01 12.40 -0.96
CA PHE A 338 -13.61 12.68 -2.34
C PHE A 338 -12.08 12.59 -2.50
N ILE A 339 -11.33 13.23 -1.61
CA ILE A 339 -9.86 13.22 -1.64
C ILE A 339 -9.31 11.78 -1.54
N LEU A 340 -9.92 10.93 -0.72
CA LEU A 340 -9.49 9.53 -0.57
C LEU A 340 -9.81 8.67 -1.79
N LYS A 341 -10.93 8.92 -2.47
CA LYS A 341 -11.28 8.24 -3.72
C LYS A 341 -10.46 8.74 -4.91
N HIS A 342 -10.08 10.02 -4.89
CA HIS A 342 -9.47 10.71 -6.02
C HIS A 342 -8.22 11.53 -5.64
N PRO A 343 -7.17 10.91 -5.08
CA PRO A 343 -6.01 11.62 -4.57
C PRO A 343 -5.25 12.43 -5.64
N LEU A 344 -5.16 11.95 -6.88
CA LEU A 344 -4.50 12.68 -7.97
C LEU A 344 -5.40 13.79 -8.54
N ASP A 345 -6.71 13.64 -8.50
CA ASP A 345 -7.62 14.73 -8.85
C ASP A 345 -7.58 15.85 -7.79
N ALA A 346 -7.36 15.52 -6.51
CA ALA A 346 -7.12 16.52 -5.47
C ALA A 346 -5.89 17.41 -5.80
N VAL A 347 -4.81 16.82 -6.35
CA VAL A 347 -3.65 17.60 -6.83
C VAL A 347 -4.07 18.60 -7.92
N LYS A 348 -4.85 18.15 -8.90
CA LYS A 348 -5.35 18.99 -10.01
C LYS A 348 -6.26 20.11 -9.49
N ILE A 349 -7.16 19.79 -8.57
CA ILE A 349 -8.05 20.77 -7.91
C ILE A 349 -7.23 21.87 -7.22
N TYR A 350 -6.19 21.50 -6.48
CA TYR A 350 -5.30 22.46 -5.85
C TYR A 350 -4.58 23.34 -6.88
N GLN A 351 -4.08 22.76 -7.98
CA GLN A 351 -3.44 23.50 -9.08
C GLN A 351 -4.42 24.43 -9.81
N ALA A 352 -5.67 24.01 -9.96
CA ALA A 352 -6.75 24.84 -10.50
C ALA A 352 -7.06 26.02 -9.58
N ALA A 353 -7.05 25.80 -8.26
CA ALA A 353 -7.29 26.85 -7.28
C ALA A 353 -6.21 27.94 -7.35
N GLN A 354 -4.94 27.55 -7.50
CA GLN A 354 -3.82 28.50 -7.72
C GLN A 354 -4.03 29.35 -8.97
N ARG A 355 -4.39 28.73 -10.10
CA ARG A 355 -4.59 29.44 -11.38
C ARG A 355 -5.78 30.38 -11.33
N ALA A 356 -6.88 29.96 -10.70
CA ALA A 356 -8.06 30.81 -10.50
C ALA A 356 -7.72 32.01 -9.60
N LEU A 357 -6.99 31.77 -8.50
CA LEU A 357 -6.52 32.84 -7.63
C LEU A 357 -5.62 33.82 -8.40
N GLN A 358 -4.63 33.33 -9.14
CA GLN A 358 -3.75 34.17 -9.95
C GLN A 358 -4.54 34.99 -10.99
N ALA A 359 -5.52 34.39 -11.65
CA ALA A 359 -6.39 35.10 -12.59
C ALA A 359 -7.20 36.21 -11.90
N THR A 360 -7.64 35.95 -10.67
CA THR A 360 -8.38 36.92 -9.85
C THR A 360 -7.49 38.10 -9.47
N TRP A 361 -6.28 37.85 -8.96
CA TRP A 361 -5.31 38.92 -8.62
C TRP A 361 -4.88 39.76 -9.83
N ASN A 362 -4.78 39.15 -11.00
CA ASN A 362 -4.44 39.88 -12.22
C ASN A 362 -5.57 40.80 -12.70
N THR A 363 -6.78 40.65 -12.15
CA THR A 363 -7.99 41.32 -12.64
C THR A 363 -8.61 42.27 -11.62
N PHE A 364 -8.55 41.94 -10.33
CA PHE A 364 -9.24 42.67 -9.26
C PHE A 364 -8.26 43.17 -8.19
N SER A 365 -8.56 44.35 -7.63
CA SER A 365 -7.55 45.17 -6.96
C SER A 365 -7.52 45.11 -5.42
N ILE A 366 -8.46 44.47 -4.70
CA ILE A 366 -8.40 44.06 -3.25
C ILE A 366 -9.77 43.47 -2.80
N SER A 367 -9.72 42.47 -1.90
CA SER A 367 -10.82 41.74 -1.21
C SER A 367 -11.66 40.85 -2.11
N PHE A 368 -11.85 39.59 -1.73
CA PHE A 368 -12.40 38.56 -2.62
C PHE A 368 -13.42 37.63 -1.96
N GLU A 369 -13.99 38.02 -0.83
CA GLU A 369 -15.10 37.27 -0.23
C GLU A 369 -16.41 37.96 -0.56
N ASP A 370 -17.37 37.17 -1.02
CA ASP A 370 -18.74 37.54 -1.35
C ASP A 370 -18.91 38.60 -2.45
N ASN A 371 -17.86 39.10 -3.10
CA ASN A 371 -17.94 40.15 -4.12
C ASN A 371 -17.75 39.62 -5.57
N GLU A 372 -17.75 40.53 -6.54
CA GLU A 372 -17.54 40.22 -7.96
C GLU A 372 -16.26 39.41 -8.25
N ALA A 373 -15.20 39.65 -7.47
CA ALA A 373 -13.95 38.94 -7.62
C ALA A 373 -14.02 37.52 -7.04
N ASP A 374 -14.87 37.30 -6.03
CA ASP A 374 -15.22 35.98 -5.53
C ASP A 374 -15.99 35.16 -6.56
N ALA A 375 -17.06 35.77 -7.10
CA ALA A 375 -17.88 35.19 -8.14
C ALA A 375 -17.05 34.78 -9.37
N PHE A 376 -16.12 35.66 -9.78
CA PHE A 376 -15.14 35.36 -10.82
C PHE A 376 -14.28 34.14 -10.47
N ARG A 377 -13.71 34.12 -9.26
CA ARG A 377 -12.83 33.05 -8.80
C ARG A 377 -13.54 31.70 -8.80
N HIS A 378 -14.76 31.63 -8.26
CA HIS A 378 -15.58 30.41 -8.26
C HIS A 378 -15.90 29.93 -9.68
N PHE A 379 -16.32 30.85 -10.57
CA PHE A 379 -16.58 30.51 -11.97
C PHE A 379 -15.33 29.97 -12.69
N VAL A 380 -14.18 30.64 -12.54
CA VAL A 380 -12.93 30.22 -13.18
C VAL A 380 -12.41 28.91 -12.58
N TRP A 381 -12.39 28.80 -11.25
CA TRP A 381 -11.89 27.60 -10.57
C TRP A 381 -12.70 26.36 -10.96
N SER A 382 -14.03 26.47 -10.90
CA SER A 382 -14.93 25.37 -11.23
C SER A 382 -14.85 24.96 -12.71
N GLY A 383 -14.70 25.91 -13.63
CA GLY A 383 -14.48 25.61 -15.04
C GLY A 383 -13.17 24.88 -15.30
N ILE A 384 -12.07 25.29 -14.65
CA ILE A 384 -10.78 24.60 -14.77
C ILE A 384 -10.85 23.18 -14.19
N ILE A 385 -11.45 23.00 -13.01
CA ILE A 385 -11.62 21.67 -12.41
C ILE A 385 -12.44 20.78 -13.36
N ALA A 386 -13.57 21.27 -13.88
CA ALA A 386 -14.43 20.51 -14.78
C ALA A 386 -13.72 20.06 -16.05
N LEU A 387 -12.80 20.88 -16.60
CA LEU A 387 -11.96 20.47 -17.72
C LEU A 387 -11.00 19.34 -17.35
N GLU A 388 -10.37 19.41 -16.17
CA GLU A 388 -9.25 18.52 -15.81
C GLU A 388 -9.65 17.17 -15.24
N ILE A 389 -10.81 17.12 -14.58
CA ILE A 389 -11.29 15.92 -13.88
C ILE A 389 -12.70 15.52 -14.32
N GLY A 390 -13.35 16.30 -15.17
CA GLY A 390 -14.71 16.06 -15.65
C GLY A 390 -15.78 16.67 -14.76
N ALA A 391 -16.90 17.07 -15.38
CA ALA A 391 -17.98 17.83 -14.74
C ALA A 391 -18.59 17.14 -13.51
N ALA A 392 -18.76 15.81 -13.53
CA ALA A 392 -19.37 15.08 -12.42
C ALA A 392 -18.51 15.15 -11.15
N LYS A 393 -17.21 14.85 -11.25
CA LYS A 393 -16.27 14.93 -10.12
C LYS A 393 -16.04 16.36 -9.67
N ALA A 394 -16.01 17.32 -10.61
CA ALA A 394 -15.91 18.74 -10.28
C ALA A 394 -17.10 19.17 -9.40
N LYS A 395 -18.33 18.83 -9.81
CA LYS A 395 -19.54 19.13 -9.04
C LYS A 395 -19.50 18.47 -7.66
N GLU A 396 -19.15 17.19 -7.58
CA GLU A 396 -19.07 16.45 -6.31
C GLU A 396 -18.11 17.13 -5.32
N PHE A 397 -16.90 17.48 -5.77
CA PHE A 397 -15.93 18.15 -4.92
C PHE A 397 -16.37 19.56 -4.53
N LEU A 398 -16.83 20.37 -5.48
CA LEU A 398 -17.21 21.76 -5.22
C LEU A 398 -18.43 21.83 -4.29
N ASP A 399 -19.44 20.99 -4.48
CA ASP A 399 -20.58 20.90 -3.57
C ASP A 399 -20.12 20.51 -2.15
N ALA A 400 -19.15 19.60 -2.04
CA ALA A 400 -18.58 19.19 -0.75
C ALA A 400 -17.69 20.25 -0.11
N HIS A 401 -17.02 21.08 -0.92
CA HIS A 401 -16.21 22.21 -0.50
C HIS A 401 -17.06 23.31 0.12
N GLU A 402 -18.27 23.56 -0.40
CA GLU A 402 -19.20 24.53 0.17
C GLU A 402 -20.02 23.99 1.37
N ASP A 403 -19.84 22.72 1.75
CA ASP A 403 -20.65 22.03 2.76
C ASP A 403 -19.93 21.92 4.12
N PHE A 404 -19.58 23.06 4.71
CA PHE A 404 -18.97 23.17 6.04
C PHE A 404 -19.82 24.02 7.01
N PRO A 405 -19.74 23.77 8.34
CA PRO A 405 -20.65 24.36 9.33
C PRO A 405 -20.65 25.90 9.37
N GLU A 406 -19.51 26.53 9.06
CA GLU A 406 -19.34 27.98 9.11
C GLU A 406 -19.79 28.70 7.82
N ASN A 407 -20.19 27.98 6.76
CA ASN A 407 -20.62 28.59 5.51
C ASN A 407 -22.07 29.12 5.63
N LYS A 408 -22.23 30.45 5.54
CA LYS A 408 -23.56 31.09 5.58
C LYS A 408 -24.37 30.69 4.36
N SER A 409 -25.68 30.51 4.54
CA SER A 409 -26.56 30.05 3.45
C SER A 409 -26.50 30.91 2.19
N ASP A 410 -26.41 32.24 2.33
CA ASP A 410 -26.37 33.13 1.17
C ASP A 410 -25.04 33.02 0.41
N SER A 411 -23.90 33.01 1.13
CA SER A 411 -22.57 32.80 0.54
C SER A 411 -22.50 31.43 -0.15
N LYS A 412 -22.89 30.36 0.54
CA LYS A 412 -23.00 29.00 -0.03
C LYS A 412 -23.81 28.97 -1.33
N ASN A 413 -24.99 29.61 -1.35
CA ASN A 413 -25.85 29.63 -2.54
C ASN A 413 -25.21 30.40 -3.71
N MET A 414 -24.46 31.45 -3.42
CA MET A 414 -23.71 32.23 -4.40
C MET A 414 -22.57 31.40 -4.99
N ASP A 415 -21.78 30.75 -4.15
CA ASP A 415 -20.64 29.92 -4.56
C ASP A 415 -21.10 28.71 -5.38
N LEU A 416 -22.12 27.97 -4.91
CA LEU A 416 -22.72 26.85 -5.64
C LEU A 416 -23.27 27.29 -7.02
N PHE A 417 -23.87 28.47 -7.09
CA PHE A 417 -24.41 28.99 -8.35
C PHE A 417 -23.29 29.31 -9.35
N ASN A 418 -22.25 30.02 -8.92
CA ASN A 418 -21.12 30.38 -9.78
C ASN A 418 -20.27 29.16 -10.17
N ASN A 419 -20.08 28.21 -9.24
CA ASN A 419 -19.44 26.93 -9.48
C ASN A 419 -20.16 26.15 -10.60
N ARG A 420 -21.50 26.08 -10.53
CA ARG A 420 -22.32 25.43 -11.57
C ARG A 420 -22.11 26.08 -12.95
N LEU A 421 -22.08 27.41 -13.03
CA LEU A 421 -21.89 28.11 -14.30
C LEU A 421 -20.51 27.82 -14.92
N GLY A 422 -19.45 27.74 -14.12
CA GLY A 422 -18.12 27.39 -14.61
C GLY A 422 -18.06 25.95 -15.13
N ILE A 423 -18.67 25.00 -14.41
CA ILE A 423 -18.80 23.61 -14.86
C ILE A 423 -19.58 23.52 -16.19
N GLU A 424 -20.71 24.22 -16.29
CA GLU A 424 -21.53 24.25 -17.51
C GLU A 424 -20.78 24.86 -18.70
N TYR A 425 -19.98 25.90 -18.45
CA TYR A 425 -19.12 26.50 -19.47
C TYR A 425 -18.11 25.47 -20.00
N ALA A 426 -17.44 24.73 -19.11
CA ALA A 426 -16.48 23.69 -19.49
C ALA A 426 -17.11 22.60 -20.36
N GLY A 427 -18.33 22.15 -20.02
CA GLY A 427 -19.04 21.13 -20.78
C GLY A 427 -19.47 21.53 -22.19
N LYS A 428 -19.59 22.84 -22.46
CA LYS A 428 -20.00 23.40 -23.77
C LYS A 428 -18.82 23.93 -24.58
N TYR A 429 -17.60 23.87 -24.05
CA TYR A 429 -16.45 24.49 -24.68
C TYR A 429 -15.84 23.60 -25.77
N HIS A 430 -15.63 24.19 -26.95
CA HIS A 430 -15.04 23.52 -28.12
C HIS A 430 -13.84 24.28 -28.71
N GLY A 431 -13.36 25.33 -28.03
CA GLY A 431 -12.23 26.13 -28.49
C GLY A 431 -10.86 25.52 -28.17
N LYS A 432 -9.79 26.26 -28.46
CA LYS A 432 -8.39 25.83 -28.22
C LYS A 432 -7.74 26.43 -26.98
N ASN A 433 -8.20 27.60 -26.53
CA ASN A 433 -7.58 28.40 -25.46
C ASN A 433 -8.47 28.47 -24.22
N PHE A 434 -8.83 27.29 -23.67
CA PHE A 434 -9.88 27.16 -22.66
C PHE A 434 -9.77 28.16 -21.51
N GLU A 435 -8.62 28.21 -20.83
CA GLU A 435 -8.48 29.08 -19.66
C GLU A 435 -8.61 30.57 -19.99
N GLN A 436 -8.11 31.00 -21.14
CA GLN A 436 -8.19 32.40 -21.54
C GLN A 436 -9.65 32.78 -21.85
N ASP A 437 -10.34 31.90 -22.58
CA ASP A 437 -11.74 32.10 -22.95
C ASP A 437 -12.66 32.02 -21.73
N LEU A 438 -12.37 31.11 -20.78
CA LEU A 438 -13.06 31.01 -19.50
C LEU A 438 -12.90 32.31 -18.68
N LYS A 439 -11.68 32.84 -18.57
CA LYS A 439 -11.43 34.11 -17.86
C LYS A 439 -12.19 35.26 -18.52
N LYS A 440 -12.15 35.36 -19.86
CA LYS A 440 -12.92 36.37 -20.59
C LYS A 440 -14.43 36.23 -20.34
N ALA A 441 -14.96 35.00 -20.44
CA ALA A 441 -16.37 34.72 -20.20
C ALA A 441 -16.78 35.08 -18.76
N GLY A 442 -15.94 34.83 -17.77
CA GLY A 442 -16.19 35.23 -16.38
C GLY A 442 -16.38 36.75 -16.24
N LEU A 443 -15.53 37.55 -16.89
CA LEU A 443 -15.65 39.01 -16.87
C LEU A 443 -16.88 39.52 -17.62
N ASP A 444 -17.19 38.93 -18.77
CA ASP A 444 -18.40 39.27 -19.52
C ASP A 444 -19.68 38.92 -18.72
N LYS A 445 -19.65 37.82 -17.96
CA LYS A 445 -20.74 37.41 -17.06
C LYS A 445 -20.89 38.29 -15.82
N ILE A 446 -19.81 38.89 -15.33
CA ILE A 446 -19.88 39.92 -14.29
C ILE A 446 -20.56 41.16 -14.83
N ARG A 447 -20.12 41.67 -15.99
CA ARG A 447 -20.66 42.89 -16.61
C ARG A 447 -22.14 42.79 -16.96
N SER A 448 -22.59 41.60 -17.31
CA SER A 448 -23.99 41.31 -17.66
C SER A 448 -24.86 40.91 -16.47
N GLY A 449 -24.29 40.75 -15.27
CA GLY A 449 -25.01 40.31 -14.07
C GLY A 449 -25.42 38.83 -14.09
N GLU A 450 -24.78 38.01 -14.93
CA GLU A 450 -25.02 36.56 -14.99
C GLU A 450 -24.35 35.80 -13.82
N LEU A 451 -23.20 36.27 -13.32
CA LEU A 451 -22.63 35.76 -12.07
C LEU A 451 -23.31 36.42 -10.87
N LYS A 452 -23.36 35.73 -9.73
CA LYS A 452 -23.95 36.25 -8.49
C LYS A 452 -22.88 36.64 -7.48
N TRP A 453 -23.12 37.69 -6.72
CA TRP A 453 -22.31 38.09 -5.56
C TRP A 453 -23.21 38.81 -4.54
N ILE A 454 -22.74 38.98 -3.31
CA ILE A 454 -23.45 39.66 -2.23
C ILE A 454 -22.78 41.02 -2.01
N GLU A 455 -23.43 42.10 -2.45
CA GLU A 455 -23.00 43.45 -2.07
C GLU A 455 -23.22 43.63 -0.56
N ARG A 456 -22.13 43.53 0.23
CA ARG A 456 -22.17 44.03 1.60
C ARG A 456 -22.20 45.56 1.52
N LYS A 457 -23.34 46.17 1.81
CA LYS A 457 -23.40 47.62 2.11
C LYS A 457 -22.35 47.90 3.18
N GLN A 458 -21.36 48.73 2.87
CA GLN A 458 -20.53 49.30 3.93
C GLN A 458 -21.49 50.04 4.87
N ILE A 459 -21.58 49.54 6.10
CA ILE A 459 -22.21 50.29 7.18
C ILE A 459 -21.20 51.40 7.47
N ASN A 460 -21.48 52.59 6.94
CA ASN A 460 -20.72 53.81 7.19
C ASN A 460 -20.68 54.15 8.67
#